data_AF-A0AAV6YY55-F1
#
_entry.id   AF-A0AAV6YY55-F1
#
_cell.length_a   1.000
_cell.length_b   1.000
_cell.length_c   1.000
_cell.angle_alpha   90.00
_cell.angle_beta   90.00
_cell.angle_gamma   90.00
#
_symmetry.space_group_name_H-M   'P 1'
#
loop_
_entity.id
_entity.type
_entity.pdbx_description
1 polymer ?
#
loop_
_entity_poly.entity_id
_entity_poly.type
_entity_poly.pdbx_seq_one_letter_code
_entity_poly.pdbx_strand_id
1 'polypeptide(L)'
;MWRTTRRFTMSSMRNLGMGKKHIEDKIIEELQYLTDKIEFYAGEKFKLKEFACGPTNITFAMLFGNRFDYTDPVYMQLLDLIDDIVILLGSPYLQLFNLYPTLAIFLKTHKIILEKIDKISNVLKTDIQAKRGKIDVNCLYTFIETIVAKQEKVMKMFSLWAWKSMWH
;
A
#
# COMPACT_ATOMS: atom_id res chain seq x y z
N MET A 1 7.88 -8.99 -15.97
CA MET A 1 7.54 -8.01 -14.91
C MET A 1 7.06 -8.66 -13.61
N TRP A 2 5.95 -9.41 -13.58
CA TRP A 2 5.35 -9.88 -12.32
C TRP A 2 6.28 -10.70 -11.39
N ARG A 3 7.03 -11.66 -11.93
CA ARG A 3 7.93 -12.52 -11.13
C ARG A 3 9.01 -11.71 -10.43
N THR A 4 9.59 -10.75 -11.15
CA THR A 4 10.66 -9.89 -10.65
C THR A 4 10.16 -8.97 -9.55
N THR A 5 9.01 -8.32 -9.76
CA THR A 5 8.36 -7.47 -8.75
C THR A 5 8.03 -8.28 -7.50
N ARG A 6 7.43 -9.46 -7.64
CA ARG A 6 7.11 -10.33 -6.50
C ARG A 6 8.35 -10.72 -5.70
N ARG A 7 9.43 -11.19 -6.37
CA ARG A 7 10.67 -11.57 -5.67
C ARG A 7 11.30 -10.38 -4.94
N PHE A 8 11.34 -9.23 -5.59
CA PHE A 8 11.85 -8.00 -4.99
C PHE A 8 11.03 -7.63 -3.76
N THR A 9 9.70 -7.54 -3.87
CA THR A 9 8.82 -7.18 -2.76
C THR A 9 8.98 -8.12 -1.57
N MET A 10 8.97 -9.44 -1.80
CA MET A 10 9.15 -10.43 -0.73
C MET A 10 10.51 -10.31 -0.05
N SER A 11 11.58 -10.11 -0.83
CA SER A 11 12.93 -9.93 -0.28
C SER A 11 13.03 -8.65 0.56
N SER A 12 12.50 -7.54 0.04
CA SER A 12 12.48 -6.25 0.73
C SER A 12 11.69 -6.31 2.04
N MET A 13 10.48 -6.89 2.03
CA MET A 13 9.67 -7.03 3.26
C MET A 13 10.39 -7.88 4.31
N ARG A 14 11.04 -8.99 3.92
CA ARG A 14 11.84 -9.81 4.85
C ARG A 14 13.04 -9.05 5.42
N ASN A 15 13.69 -8.20 4.62
CA ASN A 15 14.78 -7.34 5.08
C ASN A 15 14.28 -6.31 6.10
N LEU A 16 13.16 -5.66 5.81
CA LEU A 16 12.50 -4.66 6.66
C LEU A 16 11.94 -5.23 7.96
N GLY A 17 11.78 -6.55 8.06
CA GLY A 17 11.41 -7.20 9.31
C GLY A 17 10.24 -8.15 9.28
N MET A 18 9.62 -8.36 8.13
CA MET A 18 8.55 -9.34 8.02
C MET A 18 9.06 -10.73 8.45
N GLY A 19 8.46 -11.28 9.51
CA GLY A 19 8.90 -12.53 10.13
C GLY A 19 10.09 -12.39 11.10
N LYS A 20 10.42 -11.17 11.55
CA LYS A 20 11.39 -10.88 12.61
C LYS A 20 10.69 -10.31 13.85
N LYS A 21 11.36 -10.42 15.00
CA LYS A 21 10.83 -10.05 16.31
C LYS A 21 10.32 -8.61 16.40
N HIS A 22 10.98 -7.64 15.78
CA HIS A 22 10.53 -6.24 15.88
C HIS A 22 9.22 -5.94 15.16
N ILE A 23 8.83 -6.72 14.14
CA ILE A 23 7.49 -6.61 13.53
C ILE A 23 6.47 -7.39 14.36
N GLU A 24 6.87 -8.50 14.97
CA GLU A 24 6.05 -9.23 15.93
C GLU A 24 5.67 -8.34 17.13
N ASP A 25 6.63 -7.61 17.68
CA ASP A 25 6.40 -6.65 18.78
C ASP A 25 5.36 -5.58 18.37
N LYS A 26 5.44 -5.05 17.14
CA LYS A 26 4.45 -4.11 16.60
C LYS A 26 3.06 -4.75 16.40
N ILE A 27 3.01 -6.02 15.99
CA ILE A 27 1.75 -6.76 15.87
C ILE A 27 1.12 -6.93 17.25
N ILE A 28 1.92 -7.29 18.26
CA ILE A 28 1.46 -7.46 19.64
C ILE A 28 0.96 -6.12 20.21
N GLU A 29 1.67 -5.02 19.99
CA GLU A 29 1.25 -3.67 20.39
C GLU A 29 -0.12 -3.28 19.79
N GLU A 30 -0.33 -3.52 18.49
CA GLU A 30 -1.61 -3.25 17.84
C GLU A 30 -2.71 -4.21 18.31
N LEU A 31 -2.38 -5.48 18.61
CA LEU A 31 -3.34 -6.42 19.21
C LEU A 31 -3.78 -6.00 20.61
N GLN A 32 -2.89 -5.46 21.43
CA GLN A 32 -3.23 -4.89 22.74
C GLN A 32 -4.21 -3.73 22.56
N TYR A 33 -3.90 -2.79 21.66
CA TYR A 33 -4.80 -1.67 21.34
C TYR A 33 -6.19 -2.13 20.86
N LEU A 34 -6.26 -3.18 20.04
CA LEU A 34 -7.53 -3.76 19.60
C LEU A 34 -8.29 -4.45 20.75
N THR A 35 -7.58 -5.14 21.63
CA THR A 35 -8.18 -5.84 22.79
C THR A 35 -8.78 -4.84 23.77
N ASP A 36 -8.03 -3.80 24.13
CA ASP A 36 -8.50 -2.71 24.99
C ASP A 36 -9.76 -2.04 24.41
N LYS A 37 -9.79 -1.88 23.07
CA LYS A 37 -10.95 -1.34 22.37
C LYS A 37 -12.16 -2.29 22.42
N ILE A 38 -11.98 -3.61 22.32
CA ILE A 38 -13.07 -4.58 22.49
C ILE A 38 -13.63 -4.52 23.91
N GLU A 39 -12.75 -4.47 24.90
CA GLU A 39 -13.14 -4.38 26.32
C GLU A 39 -13.92 -3.09 26.59
N PHE A 40 -13.54 -1.97 25.98
CA PHE A 40 -14.28 -0.71 26.07
C PHE A 40 -15.74 -0.83 25.61
N TYR A 41 -16.03 -1.63 24.58
CA TYR A 41 -17.42 -1.84 24.14
C TYR A 41 -18.25 -2.69 25.11
N ALA A 42 -17.66 -3.38 26.09
CA ALA A 42 -18.36 -4.12 27.16
C ALA A 42 -19.53 -5.02 26.67
N GLY A 43 -19.41 -5.59 25.46
CA GLY A 43 -20.44 -6.42 24.84
C GLY A 43 -21.48 -5.68 23.98
N GLU A 44 -21.35 -4.36 23.82
CA GLU A 44 -22.17 -3.55 22.93
C GLU A 44 -21.82 -3.73 21.45
N LYS A 45 -22.71 -3.25 20.57
CA LYS A 45 -22.51 -3.31 19.12
C LYS A 45 -21.39 -2.35 18.70
N PHE A 46 -20.36 -2.89 18.05
CA PHE A 46 -19.28 -2.09 17.46
C PHE A 46 -19.26 -2.21 15.93
N LYS A 47 -18.58 -1.29 15.27
CA LYS A 47 -18.40 -1.32 13.80
C LYS A 47 -17.14 -2.10 13.46
N LEU A 48 -17.27 -3.14 12.62
CA LEU A 48 -16.12 -3.95 12.19
C LEU A 48 -15.04 -3.13 11.47
N LYS A 49 -15.42 -2.02 10.82
CA LYS A 49 -14.49 -1.11 10.15
C LYS A 49 -13.46 -0.49 11.11
N GLU A 50 -13.82 -0.30 12.38
CA GLU A 50 -12.91 0.25 13.40
C GLU A 50 -11.81 -0.75 13.80
N PHE A 51 -12.01 -2.04 13.52
CA PHE A 51 -11.02 -3.11 13.73
C PHE A 51 -10.10 -3.33 12.53
N ALA A 52 -10.55 -2.97 11.33
CA ALA A 52 -9.72 -2.99 10.12
C ALA A 52 -8.52 -2.02 10.22
N CYS A 53 -8.58 -1.06 11.15
CA CYS A 53 -7.53 -0.13 11.49
C CYS A 53 -6.21 -0.79 11.95
N GLY A 54 -6.26 -1.91 12.69
CA GLY A 54 -5.06 -2.54 13.24
C GLY A 54 -4.14 -3.14 12.16
N PRO A 55 -4.64 -4.09 11.33
CA PRO A 55 -3.87 -4.66 10.23
C PRO A 55 -3.37 -3.59 9.23
N THR A 56 -4.19 -2.57 9.01
CA THR A 56 -3.86 -1.47 8.13
C THR A 56 -2.73 -0.61 8.69
N ASN A 57 -2.73 -0.31 9.99
CA ASN A 57 -1.64 0.42 10.64
C ASN A 57 -0.30 -0.32 10.59
N ILE A 58 -0.31 -1.63 10.82
CA ILE A 58 0.90 -2.47 10.70
C ILE A 58 1.45 -2.41 9.28
N THR A 59 0.57 -2.51 8.29
CA THR A 59 0.92 -2.42 6.86
C THR A 59 1.47 -1.03 6.53
N PHE A 60 0.80 0.04 6.96
CA PHE A 60 1.25 1.41 6.75
C PHE A 60 2.59 1.72 7.44
N ALA A 61 2.80 1.22 8.65
CA ALA A 61 4.07 1.35 9.36
C ALA A 61 5.23 0.69 8.59
N MET A 62 4.99 -0.47 7.95
CA MET A 62 6.01 -1.11 7.09
C MET A 62 6.22 -0.37 5.77
N LEU A 63 5.16 0.19 5.18
CA LEU A 63 5.23 0.88 3.90
C LEU A 63 5.85 2.28 4.01
N PHE A 64 5.42 3.05 5.01
CA PHE A 64 5.70 4.48 5.17
C PHE A 64 6.66 4.79 6.31
N GLY A 65 6.95 3.84 7.20
CA GLY A 65 7.85 4.00 8.35
C GLY A 65 7.19 4.51 9.62
N ASN A 66 6.00 5.12 9.51
CA ASN A 66 5.27 5.73 10.62
C ASN A 66 3.91 5.07 10.81
N ARG A 67 3.44 5.04 12.05
CA ARG A 67 2.05 4.71 12.36
C ARG A 67 1.15 5.79 11.77
N PHE A 68 0.06 5.38 11.14
CA PHE A 68 -0.96 6.30 10.70
C PHE A 68 -1.76 6.78 11.93
N ASP A 69 -1.87 8.11 12.08
CA ASP A 69 -2.76 8.69 13.06
C ASP A 69 -4.20 8.57 12.55
N TYR A 70 -5.07 7.94 13.33
CA TYR A 70 -6.48 7.78 13.00
C TYR A 70 -7.24 9.10 12.83
N THR A 71 -6.63 10.24 13.16
CA THR A 71 -7.19 11.56 12.96
C THR A 71 -6.74 12.24 11.67
N ASP A 72 -5.74 11.72 10.96
CA ASP A 72 -5.22 12.37 9.77
C ASP A 72 -6.17 12.17 8.57
N PRO A 73 -6.75 13.27 8.04
CA PRO A 73 -7.78 13.20 7.00
C PRO A 73 -7.25 12.60 5.69
N VAL A 74 -5.95 12.67 5.41
CA VAL A 74 -5.37 12.18 4.16
C VAL A 74 -5.43 10.66 4.09
N TYR A 75 -4.99 9.95 5.12
CA TYR A 75 -5.05 8.49 5.04
C TYR A 75 -6.42 7.92 5.44
N MET A 76 -7.27 8.66 6.15
CA MET A 76 -8.68 8.29 6.25
C MET A 76 -9.36 8.29 4.87
N GLN A 77 -9.12 9.34 4.06
CA GLN A 77 -9.60 9.36 2.67
C GLN A 77 -9.00 8.22 1.84
N LEU A 78 -7.71 7.90 2.01
CA LEU A 78 -7.08 6.77 1.32
C LEU A 78 -7.75 5.44 1.70
N LEU A 79 -8.05 5.23 2.98
CA LEU A 79 -8.71 4.04 3.48
C LEU A 79 -10.14 3.90 2.94
N ASP A 80 -10.90 5.00 2.93
CA ASP A 80 -12.24 5.00 2.37
C ASP A 80 -12.24 4.72 0.86
N LEU A 81 -11.27 5.25 0.11
CA LEU A 81 -11.10 4.93 -1.30
C LEU A 81 -10.79 3.45 -1.54
N ILE A 82 -9.95 2.83 -0.68
CA ILE A 82 -9.64 1.40 -0.76
C ILE A 82 -10.86 0.56 -0.43
N ASP A 83 -11.57 0.89 0.65
CA ASP A 83 -12.79 0.22 1.09
C ASP A 83 -13.86 0.24 0.00
N ASP A 84 -14.10 1.41 -0.60
CA ASP A 84 -15.01 1.58 -1.74
C ASP A 84 -14.63 0.70 -2.93
N ILE A 85 -13.33 0.63 -3.26
CA ILE A 85 -12.86 -0.23 -4.36
C ILE A 85 -13.11 -1.70 -4.04
N VAL A 86 -12.83 -2.14 -2.81
CA VAL A 86 -13.04 -3.54 -2.40
C VAL A 86 -14.53 -3.89 -2.45
N ILE A 87 -15.42 -3.02 -1.96
CA ILE A 87 -16.87 -3.21 -2.03
C ILE A 87 -17.34 -3.25 -3.48
N LEU A 88 -16.86 -2.33 -4.32
CA LEU A 88 -17.19 -2.33 -5.75
C LEU A 88 -16.72 -3.61 -6.42
N LEU A 89 -15.48 -4.04 -6.22
CA LEU A 89 -14.94 -5.28 -6.79
C LEU A 89 -15.70 -6.53 -6.33
N GLY A 90 -16.17 -6.55 -5.09
CA GLY A 90 -17.02 -7.62 -4.55
C GLY A 90 -18.45 -7.61 -5.06
N SER A 91 -18.88 -6.52 -5.72
CA SER A 91 -20.25 -6.34 -6.18
C SER A 91 -20.63 -7.35 -7.27
N PRO A 92 -21.84 -7.93 -7.24
CA PRO A 92 -22.34 -8.84 -8.27
C PRO A 92 -22.25 -8.25 -9.68
N TYR A 93 -22.41 -6.93 -9.81
CA TYR A 93 -22.30 -6.22 -11.09
C TYR A 93 -20.92 -6.37 -11.76
N LEU A 94 -19.84 -6.41 -10.96
CA LEU A 94 -18.47 -6.60 -11.46
C LEU A 94 -18.08 -8.07 -11.65
N GLN A 95 -18.72 -8.98 -10.91
CA GLN A 95 -18.59 -10.41 -11.17
C GLN A 95 -19.22 -10.77 -12.54
N LEU A 96 -20.37 -10.16 -12.86
CA LEU A 96 -21.00 -10.29 -14.18
C LEU A 96 -20.13 -9.69 -15.31
N PHE A 97 -19.42 -8.59 -15.04
CA PHE A 97 -18.41 -8.02 -15.96
C PHE A 97 -17.30 -9.04 -16.30
N ASN A 98 -16.82 -9.79 -15.31
CA ASN A 98 -15.74 -10.75 -15.50
C ASN A 98 -16.18 -11.97 -16.35
N LEU A 99 -17.49 -12.28 -16.31
CA LEU A 99 -18.10 -13.34 -17.12
C LEU A 99 -18.46 -12.86 -18.54
N TYR A 100 -18.83 -11.59 -18.71
CA TYR A 100 -19.24 -11.01 -20.00
C TYR A 100 -18.55 -9.66 -20.28
N PRO A 101 -17.29 -9.67 -20.75
CA PRO A 101 -16.48 -8.48 -20.98
C PRO A 101 -16.96 -7.58 -22.14
N THR A 102 -17.98 -7.98 -22.90
CA THR A 102 -18.60 -7.15 -23.95
C THR A 102 -19.68 -6.21 -23.40
N LEU A 103 -20.47 -6.64 -22.41
CA LEU A 103 -21.48 -5.84 -21.70
C LEU A 103 -20.84 -4.79 -20.78
N ALA A 104 -19.68 -5.14 -20.25
CA ALA A 104 -18.77 -4.34 -19.46
C ALA A 104 -18.44 -2.94 -20.03
N ILE A 105 -18.23 -2.84 -21.35
CA ILE A 105 -17.80 -1.61 -22.02
C ILE A 105 -18.87 -0.51 -21.90
N PHE A 106 -20.15 -0.90 -21.81
CA PHE A 106 -21.28 0.02 -21.71
C PHE A 106 -21.52 0.55 -20.29
N LEU A 107 -21.02 -0.13 -19.26
CA LEU A 107 -21.28 0.21 -17.87
C LEU A 107 -20.23 1.20 -17.33
N LYS A 108 -20.68 2.41 -16.94
CA LYS A 108 -19.84 3.50 -16.39
C LYS A 108 -19.10 3.14 -15.09
N THR A 109 -19.39 2.01 -14.46
CA THR A 109 -18.80 1.56 -13.19
C THR A 109 -17.28 1.39 -13.25
N HIS A 110 -16.73 0.92 -14.38
CA HIS A 110 -15.28 0.80 -14.55
C HIS A 110 -14.58 2.16 -14.47
N LYS A 111 -15.22 3.23 -14.98
CA LYS A 111 -14.67 4.59 -14.92
C LYS A 111 -14.57 5.10 -13.48
N ILE A 112 -15.58 4.80 -12.65
CA ILE A 112 -15.60 5.18 -11.24
C ILE A 112 -14.44 4.50 -10.48
N ILE A 113 -14.23 3.20 -10.73
CA ILE A 113 -13.11 2.48 -10.12
C ILE A 113 -11.77 3.07 -10.57
N LEU A 114 -11.60 3.32 -11.88
CA LEU A 114 -10.37 3.90 -12.41
C LEU A 114 -10.09 5.30 -11.84
N GLU A 115 -11.12 6.13 -11.66
CA GLU A 115 -10.98 7.45 -11.02
C GLU A 115 -10.55 7.33 -9.55
N LYS A 116 -11.12 6.38 -8.79
CA LYS A 116 -10.69 6.10 -7.41
C LYS A 116 -9.25 5.60 -7.35
N ILE A 117 -8.88 4.69 -8.25
CA ILE A 117 -7.49 4.19 -8.36
C ILE A 117 -6.54 5.34 -8.69
N ASP A 118 -6.93 6.27 -9.57
CA ASP A 118 -6.08 7.42 -9.92
C ASP A 118 -5.91 8.36 -8.73
N LYS A 119 -6.97 8.62 -7.96
CA LYS A 119 -6.88 9.39 -6.70
C LYS A 119 -5.89 8.76 -5.72
N ILE A 120 -5.98 7.44 -5.50
CA ILE A 120 -5.02 6.70 -4.67
C ILE A 120 -3.60 6.84 -5.22
N SER A 121 -3.42 6.66 -6.53
CA SER A 121 -2.12 6.77 -7.20
C SER A 121 -1.51 8.16 -7.00
N ASN A 122 -2.31 9.22 -7.07
CA ASN A 122 -1.85 10.59 -6.87
C ASN A 122 -1.40 10.84 -5.43
N VAL A 123 -2.16 10.39 -4.43
CA VAL A 123 -1.74 10.47 -3.01
C VAL A 123 -0.40 9.75 -2.79
N LEU A 124 -0.26 8.53 -3.32
CA LEU A 124 0.98 7.75 -3.22
C LEU A 124 2.16 8.43 -3.93
N LYS A 125 1.94 9.01 -5.12
CA LYS A 125 2.98 9.73 -5.85
C LYS A 125 3.48 10.93 -5.05
N THR A 126 2.58 11.70 -4.42
CA THR A 126 2.95 12.86 -3.61
C THR A 126 3.80 12.45 -2.41
N ASP A 127 3.45 11.36 -1.71
CA ASP A 127 4.26 10.85 -0.60
C ASP A 127 5.63 10.33 -1.05
N ILE A 128 5.68 9.59 -2.17
CA ILE A 128 6.94 9.11 -2.76
C ILE A 128 7.84 10.29 -3.16
N GLN A 129 7.26 11.35 -3.75
CA GLN A 129 8.00 12.56 -4.12
C GLN A 129 8.53 13.31 -2.90
N ALA A 130 7.74 13.44 -1.83
CA ALA A 130 8.18 14.05 -0.58
C ALA A 130 9.35 13.29 0.06
N LYS A 131 9.35 11.95 -0.04
CA LYS A 131 10.41 11.11 0.52
C LYS A 131 11.69 11.10 -0.31
N ARG A 132 11.61 11.23 -1.64
CA ARG A 132 12.78 11.26 -2.54
C ARG A 132 13.84 12.29 -2.15
N GLY A 133 13.46 13.42 -1.55
CA GLY A 133 14.41 14.45 -1.13
C GLY A 133 15.17 14.15 0.17
N LYS A 134 14.83 13.08 0.89
CA LYS A 134 15.35 12.77 2.24
C LYS A 134 15.97 11.37 2.36
N ILE A 135 16.13 10.65 1.25
CA ILE A 135 16.55 9.24 1.29
C ILE A 135 18.05 9.12 1.60
N ASP A 136 18.37 8.54 2.76
CA ASP A 136 19.69 7.98 3.03
C ASP A 136 19.75 6.54 2.51
N VAL A 137 20.58 6.31 1.49
CA VAL A 137 20.77 5.00 0.84
C VAL A 137 21.34 3.96 1.81
N ASN A 138 21.98 4.38 2.91
CA ASN A 138 22.55 3.50 3.92
C ASN A 138 21.55 3.11 5.02
N CYS A 139 20.40 3.78 5.10
CA CYS A 139 19.40 3.59 6.16
C CYS A 139 17.98 3.51 5.59
N LEU A 140 17.70 2.46 4.83
CA LEU A 140 16.36 2.19 4.29
C LEU A 140 15.49 1.56 5.38
N TYR A 141 14.57 2.34 5.95
CA TYR A 141 13.67 1.88 7.01
C TYR A 141 12.29 1.51 6.49
N THR A 142 11.97 1.87 5.24
CA THR A 142 10.64 1.71 4.67
C THR A 142 10.64 1.00 3.32
N PHE A 143 9.49 0.39 2.99
CA PHE A 143 9.32 -0.25 1.69
C PHE A 143 9.37 0.75 0.53
N ILE A 144 8.82 1.95 0.72
CA ILE A 144 8.85 3.02 -0.30
C ILE A 144 10.29 3.42 -0.62
N GLU A 145 11.13 3.66 0.38
CA GLU A 145 12.55 4.00 0.16
C GLU A 145 13.28 2.87 -0.59
N THR A 146 12.98 1.62 -0.25
CA THR A 146 13.56 0.46 -0.93
C THR A 146 13.18 0.40 -2.41
N ILE A 147 11.92 0.72 -2.75
CA ILE A 147 11.46 0.82 -4.15
C ILE A 147 12.19 1.96 -4.87
N VAL A 148 12.25 3.15 -4.26
CA VAL A 148 12.86 4.33 -4.88
C VAL A 148 14.35 4.08 -5.14
N ALA A 149 15.08 3.57 -4.15
CA ALA A 149 16.50 3.21 -4.30
C ALA A 149 16.71 2.17 -5.42
N LYS A 150 15.79 1.21 -5.58
CA LYS A 150 15.84 0.24 -6.68
C LYS A 150 15.61 0.91 -8.04
N GLN A 151 14.66 1.84 -8.13
CA GLN A 151 14.38 2.59 -9.36
C GLN A 151 15.59 3.42 -9.78
N GLU A 152 16.23 4.14 -8.85
CA GLU A 152 17.42 4.94 -9.14
C GLU A 152 18.60 4.08 -9.62
N LYS A 153 18.83 2.91 -9.00
CA LYS A 153 19.86 1.96 -9.45
C LYS A 153 19.60 1.46 -10.87
N VAL A 154 18.35 1.12 -11.20
CA VAL A 154 17.97 0.67 -12.55
C VAL A 154 18.14 1.80 -13.57
N MET A 155 17.76 3.03 -13.21
CA MET A 155 17.90 4.19 -14.09
C MET A 155 19.37 4.52 -14.38
N LYS A 156 20.24 4.51 -13.36
CA LYS A 156 21.69 4.67 -13.52
C LYS A 156 22.31 3.56 -14.39
N MET A 157 21.86 2.32 -14.21
CA MET A 157 22.31 1.20 -15.04
C MET A 157 21.88 1.36 -16.50
N PHE A 158 20.64 1.82 -16.73
CA PHE A 158 20.13 2.09 -18.07
C PHE A 158 20.86 3.25 -18.74
N SER A 159 21.16 4.34 -18.03
CA SER A 159 21.94 5.45 -18.58
C SER A 159 23.38 5.06 -18.91
N LEU A 160 24.02 4.24 -18.06
CA LEU A 160 25.36 3.70 -18.32
C LEU A 160 25.37 2.74 -19.51
N TRP A 161 24.33 1.91 -19.65
CA TRP A 161 24.16 1.03 -20.80
C TRP A 161 23.94 1.83 -22.09
N ALA A 162 23.01 2.81 -22.08
CA ALA A 162 22.74 3.67 -23.22
C ALA A 162 23.99 4.49 -23.63
N TRP A 163 24.77 4.97 -22.67
CA TRP A 163 26.06 5.61 -22.93
C TRP A 163 27.04 4.63 -23.59
N LYS A 164 27.25 3.44 -23.02
CA LYS A 164 28.13 2.42 -23.62
C LYS A 164 27.69 2.00 -25.03
N SER A 165 26.39 1.92 -25.30
CA SER A 165 25.82 1.58 -26.60
C SER A 165 25.87 2.72 -27.62
N MET A 166 26.11 3.97 -27.20
CA MET A 166 26.37 5.09 -28.13
C MET A 166 27.82 5.16 -28.60
N TRP A 167 28.75 4.55 -27.86
CA TRP A 167 30.18 4.56 -28.15
C TRP A 167 30.71 3.22 -28.68
N HIS A 168 29.80 2.33 -29.09
CA HIS A 168 30.06 1.07 -29.78
C HIS A 168 29.19 0.98 -31.02
#